data_AF-A0A5E4LCZ4-F1
#
_entry.id   AF-A0A5E4LCZ4-F1
#
_cell.length_a   1.000
_cell.length_b   1.000
_cell.length_c   1.000
_cell.angle_alpha   90.00
_cell.angle_beta   90.00
_cell.angle_gamma   90.00
#
_symmetry.space_group_name_H-M   'P 1'
#
loop_
_entity.id
_entity.type
_entity.pdbx_description
1 polymer ?
#
loop_
_entity_poly.entity_id
_entity_poly.type
_entity_poly.pdbx_seq_one_letter_code
_entity_poly.pdbx_strand_id
1 'polypeptide(L)'
;MDEKKKAQIDVSQLPDGLKELIAPVEKVAALPAGKKEAIALPAASTSAAQMRRQGTDSPATPNTPAKQQPERPKTEKEIELDALIAKRQGIIDQLKSKNPLVLESRKKISAIIPSIRGKGAPQAIRLIEEAERLEFSIATEAYTPAKEKELIKRLREIKHELSKHKELEAAQKAVDAERSALHSLISEIKALEKELFETRAACEAKYQEVLGERKANYENRTNNREERFHQHEEQKHRQYEELKQRVRQERKKEYDEDMGKYMKDYDDTVSMEEIVQIEKKEKKQKKEDD
;
A
#
# COMPACT_ATOMS: atom_id res chain seq x y z
N MET A 1 -15.59 11.91 42.70
CA MET A 1 -15.60 11.30 41.35
C MET A 1 -15.43 12.43 40.34
N ASP A 2 -14.15 12.65 40.02
CA ASP A 2 -13.52 13.08 38.77
C ASP A 2 -14.07 14.29 38.00
N GLU A 3 -13.52 15.45 38.36
CA GLU A 3 -13.43 16.63 37.51
C GLU A 3 -12.44 16.38 36.35
N LYS A 4 -12.95 16.42 35.12
CA LYS A 4 -12.13 16.42 33.90
C LYS A 4 -11.43 17.78 33.74
N LYS A 5 -10.16 17.87 34.17
CA LYS A 5 -9.24 18.93 33.72
C LYS A 5 -8.98 18.79 32.22
N LYS A 6 -9.57 19.67 31.41
CA LYS A 6 -9.16 19.88 30.02
C LYS A 6 -7.87 20.69 30.04
N ALA A 7 -6.79 20.12 29.50
CA ALA A 7 -5.56 20.86 29.25
C ALA A 7 -5.81 21.93 28.17
N GLN A 8 -5.73 23.21 28.55
CA GLN A 8 -5.57 24.30 27.60
C GLN A 8 -4.14 24.24 27.08
N ILE A 9 -3.98 23.97 25.78
CA ILE A 9 -2.70 24.04 25.09
C ILE A 9 -2.44 25.51 24.79
N ASP A 10 -1.36 26.05 25.33
CA ASP A 10 -0.92 27.42 25.09
C ASP A 10 -0.28 27.50 23.70
N VAL A 11 -1.00 28.12 22.76
CA VAL A 11 -0.64 28.22 21.33
C VAL A 11 0.66 29.00 21.10
N SER A 12 1.12 29.76 22.11
CA SER A 12 2.36 30.53 22.06
C SER A 12 3.63 29.67 22.00
N GLN A 13 3.57 28.40 22.38
CA GLN A 13 4.73 27.48 22.40
C GLN A 13 4.90 26.63 21.13
N LEU A 14 4.03 26.79 20.12
CA LEU A 14 4.13 26.02 18.89
C LEU A 14 5.24 26.56 17.96
N PRO A 15 5.95 25.69 17.22
CA PRO A 15 6.89 26.11 16.19
C PRO A 15 6.19 26.93 15.10
N ASP A 16 6.87 27.93 14.53
CA ASP A 16 6.23 28.90 13.63
C ASP A 16 5.55 28.26 12.40
N GLY A 17 6.04 27.12 11.91
CA GLY A 17 5.41 26.38 10.81
C GLY A 17 4.07 25.71 11.13
N LEU A 18 3.69 25.59 12.41
CA LEU A 18 2.41 25.01 12.85
C LEU A 18 1.35 26.05 13.23
N LYS A 19 1.74 27.32 13.36
CA LYS A 19 0.81 28.43 13.68
C LYS A 19 -0.10 28.78 12.48
N GLU A 20 0.34 28.51 11.26
CA GLU A 20 -0.41 28.81 10.03
C GLU A 20 -1.61 27.87 9.79
N LEU A 21 -1.63 26.69 10.43
CA LEU A 21 -2.71 25.71 10.25
C LEU A 21 -3.90 25.90 11.20
N ILE A 22 -3.83 26.86 12.13
CA ILE A 22 -4.85 27.11 13.16
C ILE A 22 -5.42 28.54 13.03
N ALA A 23 -5.51 29.06 11.80
CA ALA A 23 -6.25 30.30 11.55
C ALA A 23 -7.76 30.00 11.45
N PRO A 24 -8.63 30.73 12.19
CA PRO A 24 -10.07 30.54 12.13
C PRO A 24 -10.65 31.06 10.80
N VAL A 25 -11.29 30.16 10.06
CA VAL A 25 -12.12 30.50 8.89
C VAL A 25 -13.42 31.11 9.39
N GLU A 26 -13.54 32.43 9.31
CA GLU A 26 -14.81 33.13 9.52
C GLU A 26 -15.20 33.98 8.29
N LYS A 27 -16.49 33.87 7.97
CA LYS A 27 -17.34 34.71 7.09
C LYS A 27 -17.43 34.32 5.61
N VAL A 28 -18.29 33.32 5.36
CA VAL A 28 -19.11 33.22 4.14
C VAL A 28 -20.19 34.31 4.21
N ALA A 29 -20.12 35.28 3.30
CA ALA A 29 -21.16 36.27 3.07
C ALA A 29 -21.95 35.92 1.79
N ALA A 30 -23.28 35.92 1.96
CA ALA A 30 -24.38 36.04 1.02
C ALA A 30 -24.11 36.02 -0.51
N LEU A 31 -24.74 35.05 -1.18
CA LEU A 31 -25.10 35.08 -2.60
C LEU A 31 -26.19 36.14 -2.89
N PRO A 32 -26.11 36.85 -4.03
CA PRO A 32 -27.29 37.28 -4.76
C PRO A 32 -27.48 36.47 -6.06
N ALA A 33 -28.75 36.24 -6.37
CA ALA A 33 -29.25 35.46 -7.48
C ALA A 33 -29.04 36.12 -8.85
N GLY A 34 -28.82 35.28 -9.86
CA GLY A 34 -29.28 35.49 -11.23
C GLY A 34 -28.35 36.25 -12.18
N LYS A 35 -27.74 35.52 -13.12
CA LYS A 35 -27.72 35.85 -14.55
C LYS A 35 -27.18 34.66 -15.35
N LYS A 36 -27.99 34.20 -16.30
CA LYS A 36 -27.62 33.24 -17.35
C LYS A 36 -26.80 34.00 -18.38
N GLU A 37 -25.53 33.68 -18.57
CA GLU A 37 -24.82 33.99 -19.80
C GLU A 37 -23.95 32.80 -20.21
N ALA A 38 -24.22 32.31 -21.41
CA ALA A 38 -23.43 31.33 -22.11
C ALA A 38 -22.08 31.98 -22.48
N ILE A 39 -20.97 31.36 -22.08
CA ILE A 39 -19.65 31.75 -22.58
C ILE A 39 -19.10 30.58 -23.38
N ALA A 40 -19.16 30.79 -24.70
CA ALA A 40 -18.45 30.04 -25.70
C ALA A 40 -16.94 30.22 -25.51
N LEU A 41 -16.19 29.13 -25.62
CA LEU A 41 -14.73 29.15 -25.73
C LEU A 41 -14.34 29.57 -27.16
N PRO A 42 -13.57 30.65 -27.36
CA PRO A 42 -13.05 30.99 -28.67
C PRO A 42 -11.77 30.21 -28.98
N ALA A 43 -11.70 29.73 -30.21
CA ALA A 43 -10.51 29.22 -30.87
C ALA A 43 -9.58 30.36 -31.35
N ALA A 44 -8.32 30.00 -31.52
CA ALA A 44 -7.27 30.61 -32.35
C ALA A 44 -6.50 31.85 -31.82
N SER A 45 -5.19 31.68 -31.61
CA SER A 45 -4.11 32.11 -32.55
C SER A 45 -2.74 32.01 -31.85
N THR A 46 -1.86 31.10 -32.23
CA THR A 46 -0.71 31.35 -33.14
C THR A 46 -0.08 32.73 -33.01
N SER A 47 1.07 32.84 -32.34
CA SER A 47 2.37 33.17 -32.99
C SER A 47 3.51 33.39 -31.97
N ALA A 48 4.72 33.04 -32.42
CA ALA A 48 6.03 33.44 -31.91
C ALA A 48 6.62 32.74 -30.66
N ALA A 49 7.33 31.63 -30.89
CA ALA A 49 8.70 31.42 -30.38
C ALA A 49 9.31 30.17 -31.02
N GLN A 50 9.65 30.32 -32.29
CA GLN A 50 10.35 29.36 -33.12
C GLN A 50 11.85 29.55 -32.88
N MET A 51 12.46 28.74 -32.00
CA MET A 51 13.90 28.50 -32.05
C MET A 51 14.16 27.07 -32.51
N ARG A 52 14.67 27.03 -33.73
CA ARG A 52 15.18 25.89 -34.50
C ARG A 52 16.12 25.01 -33.68
N ARG A 53 15.81 23.72 -33.57
CA ARG A 53 16.83 22.66 -33.59
C ARG A 53 16.67 21.91 -34.90
N GLN A 54 17.57 22.21 -35.84
CA GLN A 54 17.74 21.45 -37.07
C GLN A 54 18.47 20.14 -36.76
N GLY A 55 17.93 19.04 -37.30
CA GLY A 55 18.71 18.00 -37.98
C GLY A 55 19.67 17.16 -37.14
N THR A 56 19.18 16.02 -36.65
CA THR A 56 19.86 14.75 -36.96
C THR A 56 18.79 13.76 -37.41
N ASP A 57 18.75 13.53 -38.73
CA ASP A 57 18.03 12.43 -39.34
C ASP A 57 18.62 11.12 -38.81
N SER A 58 17.98 10.56 -37.77
CA SER A 58 18.17 9.15 -37.41
C SER A 58 17.13 8.35 -38.18
N PRO A 59 17.54 7.36 -39.00
CA PRO A 59 16.60 6.54 -39.74
C PRO A 59 15.72 5.79 -38.73
N ALA A 60 14.41 5.89 -38.92
CA ALA A 60 13.42 5.12 -38.21
C ALA A 60 13.77 3.64 -38.32
N THR A 61 14.29 3.07 -37.23
CA THR A 61 14.48 1.63 -37.11
C THR A 61 13.11 0.97 -37.20
N PRO A 62 12.96 -0.08 -38.03
CA PRO A 62 11.70 -0.79 -38.15
C PRO A 62 11.29 -1.33 -36.78
N ASN A 63 10.01 -1.16 -36.48
CA ASN A 63 9.33 -1.61 -35.28
C ASN A 63 9.46 -3.14 -35.15
N THR A 64 10.59 -3.61 -34.63
CA THR A 64 10.81 -5.02 -34.31
C THR A 64 9.73 -5.42 -33.32
N PRO A 65 8.96 -6.50 -33.57
CA PRO A 65 8.07 -7.03 -32.56
C PRO A 65 8.93 -7.32 -31.33
N ALA A 66 8.63 -6.66 -30.21
CA ALA A 66 9.28 -6.91 -28.95
C ALA A 66 9.25 -8.43 -28.75
N LYS A 67 10.43 -9.08 -28.84
CA LYS A 67 10.57 -10.51 -28.56
C LYS A 67 9.94 -10.71 -27.21
N GLN A 68 8.76 -11.34 -27.18
CA GLN A 68 8.07 -11.71 -25.96
C GLN A 68 9.09 -12.53 -25.19
N GLN A 69 9.66 -11.94 -24.14
CA GLN A 69 10.49 -12.69 -23.22
C GLN A 69 9.62 -13.84 -22.70
N PRO A 70 10.14 -15.07 -22.63
CA PRO A 70 9.37 -16.18 -22.08
C PRO A 70 8.84 -15.76 -20.71
N GLU A 71 7.52 -15.85 -20.53
CA GLU A 71 6.89 -15.49 -19.26
C GLU A 71 7.56 -16.30 -18.16
N ARG A 72 8.20 -15.58 -17.23
CA ARG A 72 8.84 -16.20 -16.08
C ARG A 72 7.75 -16.96 -15.31
N PRO A 73 8.01 -18.20 -14.86
CA PRO A 73 7.06 -18.92 -14.01
C PRO A 73 6.77 -18.07 -12.77
N LYS A 74 5.48 -17.80 -12.54
CA LYS A 74 5.00 -16.99 -11.42
C LYS A 74 5.39 -17.66 -10.12
N THR A 75 5.88 -16.88 -9.16
CA THR A 75 6.11 -17.40 -7.80
C THR A 75 4.78 -17.61 -7.09
N GLU A 76 4.74 -18.48 -6.08
CA GLU A 76 3.51 -18.75 -5.29
C GLU A 76 2.87 -17.47 -4.77
N LYS A 77 3.68 -16.49 -4.32
CA LYS A 77 3.21 -15.18 -3.85
C LYS A 77 2.59 -14.31 -4.94
N GLU A 78 3.06 -14.43 -6.19
CA GLU A 78 2.47 -13.72 -7.33
C GLU A 78 1.10 -14.33 -7.70
N ILE A 79 0.95 -15.66 -7.55
CA ILE A 79 -0.33 -16.34 -7.73
C ILE A 79 -1.33 -15.92 -6.64
N GLU A 80 -0.88 -15.83 -5.39
CA GLU A 80 -1.70 -15.31 -4.27
C GLU A 80 -2.13 -13.86 -4.51
N LEU A 81 -1.23 -13.01 -5.01
CA LEU A 81 -1.54 -11.63 -5.36
C LEU A 81 -2.59 -11.55 -6.47
N ASP A 82 -2.45 -12.35 -7.52
CA ASP A 82 -3.42 -12.43 -8.62
C ASP A 82 -4.79 -12.89 -8.11
N ALA A 83 -4.84 -13.85 -7.19
CA ALA A 83 -6.08 -14.31 -6.55
C ALA A 83 -6.75 -13.19 -5.73
N LEU A 84 -5.97 -12.38 -5.00
CA LEU A 84 -6.48 -11.22 -4.28
C LEU A 84 -6.98 -10.12 -5.21
N ILE A 85 -6.29 -9.88 -6.33
CA ILE A 85 -6.72 -8.93 -7.37
C ILE A 85 -8.04 -9.38 -8.00
N ALA A 86 -8.17 -10.68 -8.30
CA ALA A 86 -9.41 -11.26 -8.81
C ALA A 86 -10.56 -11.13 -7.80
N LYS A 87 -10.31 -11.42 -6.52
CA LYS A 87 -11.29 -11.21 -5.44
C LYS A 87 -11.73 -9.75 -5.35
N ARG A 88 -10.78 -8.81 -5.37
CA ARG A 88 -11.05 -7.36 -5.36
C ARG A 88 -11.94 -6.97 -6.54
N GLN A 89 -11.65 -7.49 -7.74
CA GLN A 89 -12.45 -7.22 -8.93
C GLN A 89 -13.87 -7.78 -8.79
N GLY A 90 -14.03 -9.00 -8.27
CA GLY A 90 -15.34 -9.58 -7.98
C GLY A 90 -16.18 -8.73 -7.04
N ILE A 91 -15.58 -8.17 -5.98
CA ILE A 91 -16.28 -7.26 -5.05
C ILE A 91 -16.70 -5.97 -5.76
N ILE A 92 -15.83 -5.40 -6.60
CA ILE A 92 -16.15 -4.20 -7.40
C ILE A 92 -17.35 -4.46 -8.32
N ASP A 93 -17.41 -5.63 -8.95
CA ASP A 93 -18.50 -5.96 -9.86
C ASP A 93 -19.81 -6.22 -9.12
N GLN A 94 -19.76 -6.78 -7.90
CA GLN A 94 -20.92 -6.85 -7.00
C GLN A 94 -21.40 -5.46 -6.55
N LEU A 95 -20.50 -4.53 -6.22
CA LEU A 95 -20.88 -3.15 -5.88
C LEU A 95 -21.54 -2.45 -7.08
N LYS A 96 -21.00 -2.62 -8.28
CA LYS A 96 -21.57 -2.09 -9.51
C LYS A 96 -22.97 -2.64 -9.80
N SER A 97 -23.23 -3.92 -9.52
CA SER A 97 -24.54 -4.52 -9.74
C SER A 97 -25.58 -4.12 -8.69
N LYS A 98 -25.18 -3.83 -7.45
CA LYS A 98 -26.10 -3.38 -6.38
C LYS A 98 -26.45 -1.90 -6.43
N ASN A 99 -25.56 -1.05 -6.91
CA ASN A 99 -25.82 0.40 -7.06
C ASN A 99 -27.09 0.75 -7.87
N PRO A 100 -27.37 0.15 -9.05
CA PRO A 100 -28.60 0.43 -9.78
C PRO A 100 -29.85 0.02 -9.00
N LEU A 101 -29.81 -1.09 -8.24
CA LEU A 101 -30.93 -1.55 -7.42
C LEU A 101 -31.29 -0.53 -6.33
N VAL A 102 -30.29 0.09 -5.70
CA VAL A 102 -30.51 1.18 -4.73
C VAL A 102 -31.21 2.38 -5.39
N LEU A 103 -30.78 2.75 -6.60
CA LEU A 103 -31.40 3.85 -7.35
C LEU A 103 -32.84 3.51 -7.74
N GLU A 104 -33.11 2.27 -8.13
CA GLU A 104 -34.46 1.80 -8.45
C GLU A 104 -35.38 1.82 -7.24
N SER A 105 -34.97 1.30 -6.08
CA SER A 105 -35.76 1.37 -4.86
C SER A 105 -36.02 2.82 -4.42
N ARG A 106 -35.02 3.71 -4.54
CA ARG A 106 -35.22 5.16 -4.29
C ARG A 106 -36.25 5.78 -5.25
N LYS A 107 -36.20 5.42 -6.53
CA LYS A 107 -37.16 5.89 -7.54
C LYS A 107 -38.58 5.40 -7.21
N LYS A 108 -38.74 4.11 -6.88
CA LYS A 108 -40.04 3.54 -6.47
C LYS A 108 -40.61 4.24 -5.23
N ILE A 109 -39.79 4.43 -4.19
CA ILE A 109 -40.19 5.19 -3.00
C ILE A 109 -40.62 6.60 -3.39
N SER A 110 -39.84 7.31 -4.21
CA SER A 110 -40.16 8.67 -4.64
C SER A 110 -41.44 8.77 -5.47
N ALA A 111 -41.79 7.72 -6.22
CA ALA A 111 -43.02 7.64 -6.99
C ALA A 111 -44.27 7.44 -6.12
N ILE A 112 -44.14 6.70 -5.00
CA ILE A 112 -45.26 6.38 -4.10
C ILE A 112 -45.48 7.48 -3.05
N ILE A 113 -44.41 8.18 -2.62
CA ILE A 113 -44.47 9.24 -1.59
C ILE A 113 -45.55 10.32 -1.85
N PRO A 114 -45.73 10.86 -3.07
CA PRO A 114 -46.75 11.87 -3.35
C PRO A 114 -48.18 11.40 -3.01
N SER A 115 -48.48 10.11 -3.26
CA SER A 115 -49.78 9.51 -2.94
C SER A 115 -50.02 9.44 -1.44
N ILE A 116 -48.96 9.17 -0.66
CA ILE A 116 -49.01 9.11 0.81
C ILE A 116 -48.95 10.51 1.44
N ARG A 117 -48.37 11.53 0.81
CA ARG A 117 -48.34 12.89 1.40
C ARG A 117 -49.58 13.73 1.12
N GLY A 118 -50.59 13.17 0.44
CA GLY A 118 -51.84 13.85 0.12
C GLY A 118 -52.68 14.23 1.35
N LYS A 119 -53.76 15.00 1.11
CA LYS A 119 -54.63 15.60 2.14
C LYS A 119 -55.28 14.61 3.13
N GLY A 120 -55.31 13.31 2.83
CA GLY A 120 -55.95 12.28 3.67
C GLY A 120 -55.02 11.43 4.56
N ALA A 121 -53.71 11.51 4.36
CA ALA A 121 -52.77 10.61 5.05
C ALA A 121 -52.54 10.87 6.54
N PRO A 122 -52.38 12.11 7.03
CA PRO A 122 -52.27 12.34 8.47
C PRO A 122 -53.54 11.94 9.22
N GLN A 123 -54.71 12.01 8.55
CA GLN A 123 -55.96 11.53 9.12
C GLN A 123 -56.03 10.00 9.16
N ALA A 124 -55.62 9.32 8.08
CA ALA A 124 -55.58 7.87 8.04
C ALA A 124 -54.64 7.29 9.11
N ILE A 125 -53.46 7.89 9.33
CA ILE A 125 -52.51 7.46 10.37
C ILE A 125 -53.13 7.59 11.77
N ARG A 126 -53.77 8.72 12.07
CA ARG A 126 -54.46 8.91 13.36
C ARG A 126 -55.58 7.90 13.59
N LEU A 127 -56.35 7.59 12.55
CA LEU A 127 -57.43 6.60 12.62
C LEU A 127 -56.89 5.17 12.87
N ILE A 128 -55.69 4.83 12.36
CA ILE A 128 -55.03 3.55 12.66
C ILE A 128 -54.63 3.48 14.14
N GLU A 129 -53.95 4.51 14.65
CA GLU A 129 -53.54 4.58 16.06
C GLU A 129 -54.75 4.55 17.02
N GLU A 130 -55.83 5.26 16.67
CA GLU A 130 -57.08 5.23 17.43
C GLU A 130 -57.77 3.87 17.38
N ALA A 131 -57.72 3.17 16.24
CA ALA A 131 -58.24 1.81 16.12
C ALA A 131 -57.48 0.84 17.04
N GLU A 132 -56.14 0.85 17.00
CA GLU A 132 -55.29 0.02 17.86
C GLU A 132 -55.53 0.30 19.35
N ARG A 133 -55.67 1.59 19.71
CA ARG A 133 -55.99 2.00 21.09
C ARG A 133 -57.35 1.48 21.53
N LEU A 134 -58.38 1.54 20.68
CA LEU A 134 -59.70 1.00 20.99
C LEU A 134 -59.69 -0.53 21.06
N GLU A 135 -58.93 -1.23 20.22
CA GLU A 135 -58.75 -2.69 20.31
C GLU A 135 -58.12 -3.07 21.65
N PHE A 136 -57.10 -2.32 22.08
CA PHE A 136 -56.49 -2.48 23.38
C PHE A 136 -57.48 -2.20 24.53
N SER A 137 -58.23 -1.09 24.48
CA SER A 137 -59.25 -0.75 25.49
C SER A 137 -60.41 -1.76 25.54
N ILE A 138 -60.80 -2.36 24.41
CA ILE A 138 -61.79 -3.45 24.39
C ILE A 138 -61.22 -4.67 25.12
N ALA A 139 -59.96 -5.02 24.84
CA ALA A 139 -59.32 -6.18 25.45
C ALA A 139 -59.04 -6.00 26.96
N THR A 140 -58.82 -4.78 27.43
CA THR A 140 -58.31 -4.50 28.80
C THR A 140 -59.28 -3.74 29.71
N GLU A 141 -60.12 -2.86 29.17
CA GLU A 141 -60.93 -1.90 29.94
C GLU A 141 -62.45 -2.12 29.82
N ALA A 142 -62.90 -3.06 28.98
CA ALA A 142 -64.31 -3.38 28.80
C ALA A 142 -64.87 -4.25 29.94
N TYR A 143 -64.96 -3.69 31.15
CA TYR A 143 -65.47 -4.40 32.32
C TYR A 143 -67.00 -4.54 32.37
N THR A 144 -67.75 -3.84 31.50
CA THR A 144 -69.21 -4.01 31.35
C THR A 144 -69.63 -4.21 29.89
N PRO A 145 -70.68 -5.01 29.63
CA PRO A 145 -71.20 -5.24 28.28
C PRO A 145 -71.69 -3.96 27.58
N ALA A 146 -72.12 -2.95 28.34
CA ALA A 146 -72.54 -1.66 27.79
C ALA A 146 -71.34 -0.86 27.25
N LYS A 147 -70.24 -0.79 28.03
CA LYS A 147 -69.00 -0.13 27.60
C LYS A 147 -68.34 -0.86 26.44
N GLU A 148 -68.35 -2.19 26.48
CA GLU A 148 -67.85 -3.02 25.37
C GLU A 148 -68.59 -2.71 24.06
N LYS A 149 -69.93 -2.65 24.10
CA LYS A 149 -70.74 -2.30 22.91
C LYS A 149 -70.45 -0.90 22.38
N GLU A 150 -70.25 0.09 23.24
CA GLU A 150 -69.89 1.45 22.83
C GLU A 150 -68.50 1.50 22.16
N LEU A 151 -67.50 0.85 22.75
CA LEU A 151 -66.15 0.76 22.18
C LEU A 151 -66.15 0.02 20.84
N ILE A 152 -66.90 -1.09 20.74
CA ILE A 152 -67.08 -1.83 19.48
C ILE A 152 -67.76 -0.96 18.42
N LYS A 153 -68.76 -0.15 18.79
CA LYS A 153 -69.44 0.75 17.85
C LYS A 153 -68.48 1.80 17.29
N ARG A 154 -67.71 2.47 18.16
CA ARG A 154 -66.67 3.44 17.74
C ARG A 154 -65.60 2.79 16.88
N LEU A 155 -65.17 1.59 17.23
CA LEU A 155 -64.21 0.82 16.43
C LEU A 155 -64.77 0.47 15.04
N ARG A 156 -66.05 0.16 14.89
CA ARG A 156 -66.68 -0.04 13.57
C ARG A 156 -66.72 1.25 12.75
N GLU A 157 -67.01 2.39 13.38
CA GLU A 157 -67.02 3.70 12.73
C GLU A 157 -65.61 4.06 12.20
N ILE A 158 -64.58 3.90 13.03
CA ILE A 158 -63.18 4.10 12.63
C ILE A 158 -62.75 3.11 11.54
N LYS A 159 -63.12 1.83 11.64
CA LYS A 159 -62.84 0.84 10.58
C LYS A 159 -63.56 1.20 9.26
N HIS A 160 -64.74 1.79 9.32
CA HIS A 160 -65.44 2.28 8.13
C HIS A 160 -64.73 3.51 7.53
N GLU A 161 -64.21 4.42 8.35
CA GLU A 161 -63.40 5.54 7.86
C GLU A 161 -62.05 5.09 7.28
N LEU A 162 -61.37 4.14 7.92
CA LEU A 162 -60.17 3.49 7.39
C LEU A 162 -60.44 2.77 6.07
N SER A 163 -61.65 2.20 5.90
CA SER A 163 -62.01 1.55 4.64
C SER A 163 -61.99 2.51 3.44
N LYS A 164 -62.20 3.81 3.68
CA LYS A 164 -62.08 4.88 2.66
C LYS A 164 -60.63 5.26 2.36
N HIS A 165 -59.69 4.82 3.19
CA HIS A 165 -58.25 5.11 3.09
C HIS A 165 -57.40 3.85 2.82
N LYS A 166 -58.00 2.72 2.40
CA LYS A 166 -57.28 1.47 2.11
C LYS A 166 -56.15 1.63 1.09
N GLU A 167 -56.32 2.50 0.10
CA GLU A 167 -55.29 2.78 -0.90
C GLU A 167 -54.06 3.46 -0.28
N LEU A 168 -54.26 4.32 0.71
CA LEU A 168 -53.17 4.96 1.46
C LEU A 168 -52.43 3.94 2.33
N GLU A 169 -53.16 3.03 2.98
CA GLU A 169 -52.56 1.96 3.78
C GLU A 169 -51.74 1.01 2.91
N ALA A 170 -52.26 0.62 1.75
CA ALA A 170 -51.54 -0.21 0.78
C ALA A 170 -50.29 0.50 0.24
N ALA A 171 -50.39 1.78 -0.09
CA ALA A 171 -49.26 2.60 -0.51
C ALA A 171 -48.20 2.72 0.59
N GLN A 172 -48.62 2.93 1.84
CA GLN A 172 -47.73 3.01 3.01
C GLN A 172 -46.96 1.70 3.21
N LYS A 173 -47.66 0.56 3.19
CA LYS A 173 -47.05 -0.78 3.27
C LYS A 173 -46.05 -1.01 2.13
N ALA A 174 -46.36 -0.58 0.91
CA ALA A 174 -45.45 -0.66 -0.22
C ALA A 174 -44.19 0.19 -0.03
N VAL A 175 -44.31 1.40 0.52
CA VAL A 175 -43.15 2.26 0.84
C VAL A 175 -42.29 1.66 1.94
N ASP A 176 -42.90 1.13 3.00
CA ASP A 176 -42.15 0.53 4.10
C ASP A 176 -41.44 -0.76 3.67
N ALA A 177 -42.04 -1.55 2.77
CA ALA A 177 -41.39 -2.69 2.14
C ALA A 177 -40.16 -2.26 1.31
N GLU A 178 -40.30 -1.24 0.45
CA GLU A 178 -39.18 -0.72 -0.35
C GLU A 178 -38.11 -0.04 0.51
N ARG A 179 -38.47 0.60 1.63
CA ARG A 179 -37.52 1.14 2.62
C ARG A 179 -36.72 0.03 3.29
N SER A 180 -37.39 -1.05 3.69
CA SER A 180 -36.72 -2.22 4.26
C SER A 180 -35.72 -2.83 3.27
N ALA A 181 -36.15 -3.02 2.02
CA ALA A 181 -35.27 -3.49 0.94
C ALA A 181 -34.07 -2.54 0.71
N LEU A 182 -34.32 -1.22 0.68
CA LEU A 182 -33.28 -0.21 0.55
C LEU A 182 -32.27 -0.26 1.72
N HIS A 183 -32.74 -0.42 2.96
CA HIS A 183 -31.87 -0.55 4.13
C HIS A 183 -31.01 -1.81 4.06
N SER A 184 -31.58 -2.95 3.65
CA SER A 184 -30.85 -4.19 3.41
C SER A 184 -29.78 -3.99 2.33
N LEU A 185 -30.11 -3.42 1.18
CA LEU A 185 -29.14 -3.12 0.11
C LEU A 185 -28.01 -2.20 0.57
N ILE A 186 -28.32 -1.14 1.33
CA ILE A 186 -27.31 -0.23 1.88
C ILE A 186 -26.40 -0.96 2.87
N SER A 187 -26.96 -1.82 3.72
CA SER A 187 -26.18 -2.62 4.66
C SER A 187 -25.22 -3.56 3.93
N GLU A 188 -25.68 -4.21 2.87
CA GLU A 188 -24.86 -5.07 2.01
C GLU A 188 -23.76 -4.29 1.28
N ILE A 189 -24.05 -3.10 0.76
CA ILE A 189 -23.04 -2.24 0.14
C ILE A 189 -21.97 -1.85 1.16
N LYS A 190 -22.35 -1.45 2.38
CA LYS A 190 -21.38 -1.12 3.44
C LYS A 190 -20.51 -2.32 3.81
N ALA A 191 -21.08 -3.52 3.84
CA ALA A 191 -20.31 -4.74 4.07
C ALA A 191 -19.29 -4.98 2.95
N LEU A 192 -19.73 -4.88 1.69
CA LEU A 192 -18.85 -5.02 0.51
C LEU A 192 -17.78 -3.92 0.44
N GLU A 193 -18.08 -2.69 0.84
CA GLU A 193 -17.10 -1.60 0.93
C GLU A 193 -16.02 -1.88 1.96
N LYS A 194 -16.41 -2.44 3.12
CA LYS A 194 -15.47 -2.88 4.15
C LYS A 194 -14.60 -4.03 3.65
N GLU A 195 -15.19 -5.04 3.02
CA GLU A 195 -14.43 -6.14 2.40
C GLU A 195 -13.50 -5.64 1.29
N LEU A 196 -13.93 -4.65 0.49
CA LEU A 196 -13.09 -4.03 -0.53
C LEU A 196 -11.90 -3.29 0.09
N PHE A 197 -12.11 -2.60 1.20
CA PHE A 197 -11.04 -1.92 1.92
C PHE A 197 -10.01 -2.93 2.47
N GLU A 198 -10.47 -3.99 3.12
CA GLU A 198 -9.61 -5.06 3.66
C GLU A 198 -8.85 -5.78 2.54
N THR A 199 -9.51 -6.11 1.43
CA THR A 199 -8.85 -6.75 0.27
C THR A 199 -7.85 -5.84 -0.42
N ARG A 200 -8.08 -4.51 -0.48
CA ARG A 200 -7.09 -3.56 -0.98
C ARG A 200 -5.84 -3.52 -0.10
N ALA A 201 -6.02 -3.46 1.22
CA ALA A 201 -4.92 -3.50 2.17
C ALA A 201 -4.12 -4.82 2.04
N ALA A 202 -4.80 -5.95 1.91
CA ALA A 202 -4.17 -7.25 1.69
C ALA A 202 -3.40 -7.32 0.35
N CYS A 203 -3.96 -6.77 -0.74
CA CYS A 203 -3.27 -6.68 -2.03
C CYS A 203 -2.00 -5.84 -1.91
N GLU A 204 -2.06 -4.70 -1.24
CA GLU A 204 -0.92 -3.81 -1.07
C GLU A 204 0.19 -4.47 -0.24
N ALA A 205 -0.16 -5.11 0.88
CA ALA A 205 0.79 -5.86 1.70
C ALA A 205 1.49 -6.96 0.88
N LYS A 206 0.73 -7.79 0.16
CA LYS A 206 1.29 -8.85 -0.70
C LYS A 206 2.14 -8.30 -1.85
N TYR A 207 1.73 -7.18 -2.43
CA TYR A 207 2.52 -6.52 -3.46
C TYR A 207 3.88 -6.02 -2.93
N GLN A 208 3.91 -5.45 -1.72
CA GLN A 208 5.16 -5.05 -1.06
C GLN A 208 6.04 -6.26 -0.74
N GLU A 209 5.47 -7.41 -0.32
CA GLU A 209 6.22 -8.66 -0.13
C GLU A 209 6.90 -9.13 -1.43
N VAL A 210 6.16 -9.14 -2.55
CA VAL A 210 6.70 -9.54 -3.86
C VAL A 210 7.79 -8.57 -4.31
N LEU A 211 7.60 -7.26 -4.13
CA LEU A 211 8.64 -6.28 -4.44
C LEU A 211 9.88 -6.44 -3.56
N GLY A 212 9.70 -6.69 -2.27
CA GLY A 212 10.80 -6.93 -1.33
C GLY A 212 11.62 -8.16 -1.73
N GLU A 213 10.96 -9.26 -2.09
CA GLU A 213 11.62 -10.47 -2.56
C GLU A 213 12.38 -10.23 -3.89
N ARG A 214 11.80 -9.46 -4.81
CA ARG A 214 12.47 -9.09 -6.07
C ARG A 214 13.71 -8.24 -5.82
N LYS A 215 13.65 -7.27 -4.90
CA LYS A 215 14.79 -6.44 -4.50
C LYS A 215 15.89 -7.28 -3.85
N ALA A 216 15.54 -8.11 -2.86
CA ALA A 216 16.49 -9.00 -2.20
C ALA A 216 17.16 -9.97 -3.18
N ASN A 217 16.39 -10.54 -4.12
CA ASN A 217 16.93 -11.42 -5.16
C ASN A 217 17.87 -10.68 -6.12
N TYR A 218 17.61 -9.40 -6.41
CA TYR A 218 18.50 -8.58 -7.22
C TYR A 218 19.80 -8.26 -6.48
N GLU A 219 19.70 -7.82 -5.22
CA GLU A 219 20.85 -7.53 -4.35
C GLU A 219 21.73 -8.78 -4.14
N ASN A 220 21.13 -9.94 -3.92
CA ASN A 220 21.88 -11.20 -3.83
C ASN A 220 22.62 -11.53 -5.14
N ARG A 221 22.06 -11.19 -6.31
CA ARG A 221 22.74 -11.41 -7.59
C ARG A 221 23.88 -10.43 -7.83
N THR A 222 23.72 -9.17 -7.42
CA THR A 222 24.78 -8.16 -7.53
C THR A 222 25.93 -8.48 -6.58
N ASN A 223 25.62 -8.79 -5.31
CA ASN A 223 26.62 -9.14 -4.30
C ASN A 223 27.39 -10.39 -4.70
N ASN A 224 26.71 -11.46 -5.15
CA ASN A 224 27.39 -12.67 -5.65
C ASN A 224 28.30 -12.37 -6.86
N ARG A 225 27.96 -11.39 -7.69
CA ARG A 225 28.77 -11.00 -8.85
C ARG A 225 30.01 -10.22 -8.41
N GLU A 226 29.85 -9.31 -7.45
CA GLU A 226 30.94 -8.52 -6.86
C GLU A 226 31.89 -9.43 -6.06
N GLU A 227 31.37 -10.36 -5.26
CA GLU A 227 32.17 -11.36 -4.55
C GLU A 227 33.00 -12.21 -5.50
N ARG A 228 32.41 -12.72 -6.59
CA ARG A 228 33.16 -13.47 -7.61
C ARG A 228 34.23 -12.61 -8.28
N PHE A 229 33.93 -11.33 -8.51
CA PHE A 229 34.90 -10.41 -9.08
C PHE A 229 36.09 -10.17 -8.14
N HIS A 230 35.82 -9.90 -6.86
CA HIS A 230 36.87 -9.73 -5.84
C HIS A 230 37.69 -11.00 -5.63
N GLN A 231 37.06 -12.18 -5.56
CA GLN A 231 37.78 -13.45 -5.49
C GLN A 231 38.72 -13.65 -6.68
N HIS A 232 38.27 -13.29 -7.88
CA HIS A 232 39.10 -13.37 -9.08
C HIS A 232 40.25 -12.34 -9.08
N GLU A 233 40.03 -11.11 -8.58
CA GLU A 233 41.10 -10.13 -8.40
C GLU A 233 42.13 -10.57 -7.35
N GLU A 234 41.69 -11.11 -6.21
CA GLU A 234 42.58 -11.67 -5.20
C GLU A 234 43.42 -12.81 -5.76
N GLN A 235 42.81 -13.73 -6.52
CA GLN A 235 43.53 -14.81 -7.18
C GLN A 235 44.59 -14.28 -8.15
N LYS A 236 44.26 -13.27 -8.97
CA LYS A 236 45.22 -12.61 -9.86
C LYS A 236 46.36 -11.95 -9.10
N HIS A 237 46.06 -11.27 -7.99
CA HIS A 237 47.08 -10.62 -7.17
C HIS A 237 48.04 -11.64 -6.56
N ARG A 238 47.51 -12.74 -6.00
CA ARG A 238 48.33 -13.84 -5.45
C ARG A 238 49.24 -14.45 -6.52
N GLN A 239 48.71 -14.73 -7.71
CA GLN A 239 49.51 -15.25 -8.83
C GLN A 239 50.65 -14.28 -9.23
N TYR A 240 50.37 -12.98 -9.24
CA TYR A 240 51.37 -11.96 -9.54
C TYR A 240 52.45 -11.87 -8.45
N GLU A 241 52.08 -11.93 -7.17
CA GLU A 241 53.03 -11.94 -6.06
C GLU A 241 53.92 -13.19 -6.07
N GLU A 242 53.35 -14.36 -6.33
CA GLU A 242 54.11 -15.60 -6.50
C GLU A 242 55.12 -15.50 -7.65
N LEU A 243 54.69 -14.98 -8.81
CA LEU A 243 55.58 -14.78 -9.95
C LEU A 243 56.71 -13.81 -9.60
N LYS A 244 56.39 -12.70 -8.94
CA LYS A 244 57.38 -11.72 -8.47
C LYS A 244 58.39 -12.33 -7.50
N GLN A 245 57.94 -13.21 -6.59
CA GLN A 245 58.82 -13.94 -5.68
C GLN A 245 59.73 -14.92 -6.44
N ARG A 246 59.20 -15.68 -7.40
CA ARG A 246 60.02 -16.59 -8.24
C ARG A 246 61.10 -15.83 -9.00
N VAL A 247 60.73 -14.75 -9.68
CA VAL A 247 61.70 -13.90 -10.41
C VAL A 247 62.77 -13.34 -9.47
N ARG A 248 62.39 -12.95 -8.25
CA ARG A 248 63.36 -12.47 -7.25
C ARG A 248 64.30 -13.58 -6.77
N GLN A 249 63.79 -14.79 -6.57
CA GLN A 249 64.59 -15.97 -6.19
C GLN A 249 65.52 -16.40 -7.33
N GLU A 250 65.05 -16.42 -8.58
CA GLU A 250 65.86 -16.72 -9.75
C GLU A 250 66.97 -15.69 -9.93
N ARG A 251 66.67 -14.39 -9.87
CA ARG A 251 67.70 -13.35 -9.91
C ARG A 251 68.70 -13.45 -8.77
N LYS A 252 68.25 -13.86 -7.57
CA LYS A 252 69.15 -14.07 -6.44
C LYS A 252 70.07 -15.26 -6.70
N LYS A 253 69.54 -16.38 -7.20
CA LYS A 253 70.34 -17.55 -7.57
C LYS A 253 71.36 -17.21 -8.67
N GLU A 254 70.92 -16.51 -9.71
CA GLU A 254 71.80 -16.03 -10.79
C GLU A 254 72.91 -15.14 -10.24
N TYR A 255 72.58 -14.20 -9.35
CA TYR A 255 73.57 -13.37 -8.66
C TYR A 255 74.51 -14.18 -7.75
N ASP A 256 73.99 -15.15 -7.00
CA ASP A 256 74.78 -16.02 -6.12
C ASP A 256 75.73 -16.94 -6.94
N GLU A 257 75.28 -17.43 -8.10
CA GLU A 257 76.08 -18.21 -9.05
C GLU A 257 77.16 -17.35 -9.73
N ASP A 258 76.81 -16.16 -10.21
CA ASP A 258 77.77 -15.20 -10.77
C ASP A 258 78.78 -14.75 -9.71
N MET A 259 78.35 -14.44 -8.49
CA MET A 259 79.24 -14.12 -7.38
C MET A 259 80.12 -15.30 -7.01
N GLY A 260 79.59 -16.53 -6.98
CA GLY A 260 80.37 -17.75 -6.74
C GLY A 260 81.48 -17.97 -7.77
N LYS A 261 81.28 -17.52 -9.02
CA LYS A 261 82.32 -17.58 -10.07
C LYS A 261 83.49 -16.61 -9.80
N TYR A 262 83.23 -15.49 -9.13
CA TYR A 262 84.24 -14.46 -8.84
C TYR A 262 84.74 -14.49 -7.39
N MET A 263 84.01 -15.13 -6.48
CA MET A 263 84.49 -15.50 -5.16
C MET A 263 85.43 -16.68 -5.36
N LYS A 264 86.74 -16.42 -5.30
CA LYS A 264 87.69 -17.48 -4.99
C LYS A 264 87.19 -18.20 -3.74
N ASP A 265 87.24 -19.54 -3.77
CA ASP A 265 87.31 -20.34 -2.56
C ASP A 265 88.56 -19.86 -1.81
N TYR A 266 88.41 -18.79 -1.04
CA TYR A 266 89.36 -18.48 0.00
C TYR A 266 89.14 -19.60 1.00
N ASP A 267 89.98 -20.62 0.85
CA ASP A 267 90.30 -21.58 1.90
C ASP A 267 90.21 -20.86 3.22
N ASP A 268 89.39 -21.42 4.11
CA ASP A 268 89.25 -21.00 5.49
C ASP A 268 90.61 -20.53 5.98
N THR A 269 90.69 -19.24 6.28
CA THR A 269 91.77 -18.71 7.10
C THR A 269 91.90 -19.64 8.29
N VAL A 270 93.04 -20.34 8.37
CA VAL A 270 93.53 -21.20 9.46
C VAL A 270 92.61 -21.14 10.67
N SER A 271 91.86 -22.21 10.93
CA SER A 271 91.03 -22.32 12.14
C SER A 271 91.88 -21.98 13.36
N MET A 272 91.31 -21.21 14.30
CA MET A 272 91.99 -20.84 15.55
C MET A 272 92.54 -22.07 16.29
N GLU A 273 91.93 -23.24 16.10
CA GLU A 273 92.38 -24.51 16.66
C GLU A 273 93.65 -25.05 16.00
N GLU A 274 93.86 -24.77 14.73
CA GLU A 274 95.07 -25.13 13.99
C GLU A 274 96.25 -24.25 14.40
N ILE A 275 96.01 -22.95 14.66
CA ILE A 275 97.01 -22.03 15.27
C ILE A 275 97.44 -22.53 16.65
N VAL A 276 96.49 -22.95 17.50
CA VAL A 276 96.79 -23.48 18.84
C VAL A 276 97.56 -24.80 18.78
N GLN A 277 97.34 -25.64 17.76
CA GLN A 277 98.09 -26.88 17.57
C GLN A 277 99.54 -26.63 17.13
N ILE A 278 99.78 -25.62 16.30
CA ILE A 278 101.14 -25.22 15.88
C ILE A 278 101.92 -24.66 17.07
N GLU A 279 101.34 -23.76 17.88
CA GLU A 279 102.01 -23.25 19.08
C GLU A 279 102.35 -24.34 20.11
N LYS A 280 101.48 -25.35 20.27
CA LYS A 280 101.76 -26.49 21.16
C LYS A 280 102.89 -27.38 20.65
N LYS A 281 103.03 -27.53 19.33
CA LYS A 281 104.13 -28.30 18.72
C LYS A 281 105.46 -27.54 18.83
N GLU A 282 105.49 -26.24 18.58
CA GLU A 282 106.70 -25.42 18.78
C GLU A 282 107.17 -25.39 20.24
N LYS A 283 106.25 -25.31 21.21
CA LYS A 283 106.60 -25.40 22.65
C LYS A 283 107.11 -26.78 23.07
N LYS A 284 106.79 -27.84 22.34
CA LYS A 284 107.33 -29.19 22.57
C LYS A 284 108.73 -29.33 21.99
N GLN A 285 108.96 -28.84 20.76
CA GLN A 285 110.30 -28.84 20.16
C GLN A 285 111.31 -28.00 20.96
N LYS A 286 110.93 -26.81 21.43
CA LYS A 286 111.79 -26.00 22.32
C LYS A 286 112.12 -26.65 23.67
N LYS A 287 111.41 -27.70 24.09
CA LYS A 287 111.73 -28.49 25.29
C LYS A 287 112.56 -29.74 25.01
N GLU A 288 112.71 -30.11 23.75
CA GLU A 288 113.57 -31.21 23.32
C GLU A 288 114.95 -30.70 22.85
N ASP A 289 115.05 -29.40 22.51
CA ASP A 289 116.29 -28.71 22.11
C ASP A 289 116.98 -27.90 23.23
N ASP A 290 116.43 -27.87 24.46
CA ASP A 290 117.02 -27.30 25.70
C ASP A 290 117.38 -28.43 26.69
#